data_AF-A0A654A636-F1
#
_entry.id   AF-A0A654A636-F1
#
_cell.length_a   1.000
_cell.length_b   1.000
_cell.length_c   1.000
_cell.angle_alpha   90.00
_cell.angle_beta   90.00
_cell.angle_gamma   90.00
#
_symmetry.space_group_name_H-M   'P 1'
#
loop_
_entity.id
_entity.type
_entity.pdbx_description
1 polymer ?
#
loop_
_entity_poly.entity_id
_entity_poly.type
_entity_poly.pdbx_seq_one_letter_code
_entity_poly.pdbx_strand_id
1 'polypeptide(L)'
;MKYYLNQLSKFACLIVLMISCLQTTVAQDIDTTFHKKDGEEITAKDPAYFKRIIRPVSEQNKKYYVVEEYYINSNTIKLKGTSKDAGFPFRFQGQKSQFSFQGQKSQFYENGVLRSLENFSEKSELIDSAYYWYPSGKPELTVFYPSSLNKRGDRMAEDPIYVAYFDSLENKTLSDGNGLIRLREGGDDDVEEGRMVNNLRDGEWKGRADNETFVETYKKGKLLKGSKIKENGELINYDAKTYFVQPEYPGGIYKLLTFIAKNYEYPKEAVKNGVNGLVEIDFVVDRDGHIEDIKVKSDLGFNTGEAGIRVVKMLKKWKPGIRRGEPVRVGYTLPIRLNLAR
;
A
#
# COMPACT_ATOMS: atom_id res chain seq x y z
N MET A 1 6.78 76.70 49.59
CA MET A 1 5.45 77.16 49.13
C MET A 1 5.36 76.83 47.65
N LYS A 2 4.25 76.18 47.21
CA LYS A 2 3.92 75.69 45.84
C LYS A 2 4.58 74.35 45.42
N TYR A 3 3.92 73.32 44.87
CA TYR A 3 2.54 72.82 44.69
C TYR A 3 2.74 71.33 44.26
N TYR A 4 2.26 70.32 44.99
CA TYR A 4 1.09 69.46 44.72
C TYR A 4 0.76 69.07 43.26
N LEU A 5 0.40 67.77 43.09
CA LEU A 5 -0.06 67.01 41.90
C LEU A 5 1.08 66.54 40.97
N ASN A 6 1.20 65.26 40.59
CA ASN A 6 0.13 64.39 40.12
C ASN A 6 0.50 62.89 40.26
N GLN A 7 -0.08 62.20 41.24
CA GLN A 7 -0.05 60.73 41.43
C GLN A 7 -1.10 60.05 40.52
N LEU A 8 -1.01 60.29 39.21
CA LEU A 8 -1.97 59.73 38.23
C LEU A 8 -1.33 59.15 36.96
N SER A 9 0.01 59.14 36.85
CA SER A 9 0.71 58.56 35.69
C SER A 9 1.37 57.20 35.94
N LYS A 10 1.28 56.63 37.15
CA LYS A 10 1.89 55.32 37.47
C LYS A 10 0.92 54.14 37.55
N PHE A 11 -0.38 54.36 37.41
CA PHE A 11 -1.37 53.27 37.36
C PHE A 11 -1.92 52.96 35.96
N ALA A 12 -1.64 53.79 34.95
CA ALA A 12 -2.09 53.54 33.58
C ALA A 12 -1.15 52.66 32.74
N CYS A 13 0.13 52.50 33.12
CA CYS A 13 1.07 51.64 32.38
C CYS A 13 1.15 50.19 32.89
N LEU A 14 0.51 49.84 34.01
CA LEU A 14 0.58 48.47 34.55
C LEU A 14 -0.59 47.57 34.12
N ILE A 15 -1.66 48.11 33.53
CA ILE A 15 -2.83 47.33 33.09
C ILE A 15 -2.83 47.11 31.57
N VAL A 16 -2.06 47.88 30.78
CA VAL A 16 -1.92 47.68 29.32
C VAL A 16 -0.82 46.67 28.96
N LEU A 17 0.05 46.27 29.91
CA LEU A 17 1.12 45.30 29.71
C LEU A 17 0.75 43.85 30.10
N MET A 18 -0.51 43.59 30.47
CA MET A 18 -1.01 42.25 30.85
C MET A 18 -2.13 41.74 29.90
N ILE A 19 -2.25 42.28 28.69
CA ILE A 19 -3.22 41.82 27.66
C ILE A 19 -2.54 41.48 26.32
N SER A 20 -1.22 41.60 26.19
CA SER A 20 -0.48 41.12 25.03
C SER A 20 0.41 39.93 25.41
N CYS A 21 0.16 38.79 24.78
CA CYS A 21 0.91 37.52 24.90
C CYS A 21 0.51 36.59 26.05
N LEU A 22 -0.79 36.29 26.19
CA LEU A 22 -1.15 34.87 26.25
C LEU A 22 -0.97 34.31 24.84
N GLN A 23 0.28 34.07 24.43
CA GLN A 23 0.52 33.04 23.44
C GLN A 23 0.19 31.75 24.16
N THR A 24 -1.05 31.27 23.99
CA THR A 24 -1.33 29.86 24.21
C THR A 24 -0.43 29.13 23.24
N THR A 25 0.70 28.62 23.74
CA THR A 25 1.46 27.58 23.08
C THR A 25 0.53 26.40 23.00
N VAL A 26 -0.26 26.32 21.92
CA VAL A 26 -0.88 25.06 21.57
C VAL A 26 0.29 24.16 21.18
N ALA A 27 0.54 23.15 22.02
CA ALA A 27 1.49 22.11 21.66
C ALA A 27 0.94 21.45 20.38
N GLN A 28 1.62 21.67 19.26
CA GLN A 28 1.30 20.93 18.05
C GLN A 28 1.61 19.46 18.36
N ASP A 29 0.62 18.58 18.17
CA ASP A 29 0.84 17.13 18.21
C ASP A 29 1.76 16.75 17.05
N ILE A 30 3.06 16.85 17.30
CA ILE A 30 4.11 16.49 16.37
C ILE A 30 4.71 15.19 16.87
N ASP A 31 4.53 14.14 16.09
CA ASP A 31 5.22 12.88 16.33
C ASP A 31 6.51 12.85 15.49
N THR A 32 7.63 12.50 16.13
CA THR A 32 8.93 12.39 15.45
C THR A 32 9.56 11.04 15.77
N THR A 33 9.72 10.23 14.73
CA THR A 33 10.28 8.88 14.82
C THR A 33 11.53 8.76 13.95
N PHE A 34 12.42 7.82 14.29
CA PHE A 34 13.67 7.57 13.56
C PHE A 34 13.63 6.21 12.90
N HIS A 35 14.17 6.09 11.69
CA HIS A 35 14.04 4.87 10.89
C HIS A 35 15.33 4.48 10.18
N LYS A 36 15.57 3.18 10.05
CA LYS A 36 16.57 2.59 9.16
C LYS A 36 16.15 2.74 7.68
N LYS A 37 17.05 2.37 6.75
CA LYS A 37 16.81 2.49 5.29
C LYS A 37 15.62 1.66 4.79
N ASP A 38 15.37 0.51 5.40
CA ASP A 38 14.24 -0.36 5.11
C ASP A 38 12.89 0.15 5.68
N GLY A 39 12.93 1.19 6.51
CA GLY A 39 11.79 1.78 7.19
C GLY A 39 11.57 1.29 8.63
N GLU A 40 12.41 0.38 9.14
CA GLU A 40 12.33 -0.09 10.52
C GLU A 40 12.52 1.09 11.49
N GLU A 41 11.54 1.32 12.37
CA GLU A 41 11.63 2.32 13.42
C GLU A 41 12.65 1.91 14.50
N ILE A 42 13.45 2.88 14.93
CA ILE A 42 14.44 2.74 15.98
C ILE A 42 14.33 3.90 16.98
N THR A 43 14.68 3.64 18.23
CA THR A 43 14.56 4.63 19.32
C THR A 43 15.68 5.68 19.29
N ALA A 44 16.84 5.32 18.73
CA ALA A 44 18.01 6.20 18.69
C ALA A 44 18.13 6.93 17.35
N LYS A 45 18.55 8.20 17.40
CA LYS A 45 18.84 8.99 16.19
C LYS A 45 20.03 8.44 15.40
N ASP A 46 21.03 7.90 16.07
CA ASP A 46 22.15 7.18 15.47
C ASP A 46 21.92 5.69 15.72
N PRO A 47 21.81 4.80 14.71
CA PRO A 47 22.19 4.96 13.29
C PRO A 47 21.02 5.15 12.32
N ALA A 48 20.12 6.11 12.58
CA ALA A 48 18.94 6.29 11.72
C ALA A 48 19.34 6.80 10.32
N TYR A 49 18.65 6.30 9.30
CA TYR A 49 18.79 6.74 7.91
C TYR A 49 17.93 7.98 7.63
N PHE A 50 16.71 8.00 8.16
CA PHE A 50 15.82 9.15 8.07
C PHE A 50 15.03 9.36 9.36
N LYS A 51 14.62 10.61 9.61
CA LYS A 51 13.58 10.95 10.59
C LYS A 51 12.26 11.15 9.87
N ARG A 52 11.16 10.81 10.52
CA ARG A 52 9.80 11.08 10.07
C ARG A 52 9.14 12.04 11.05
N ILE A 53 8.40 12.98 10.51
CA ILE A 53 7.62 13.97 11.26
C ILE A 53 6.19 13.87 10.77
N ILE A 54 5.26 13.61 11.70
CA ILE A 54 3.83 13.52 11.45
C ILE A 54 3.14 14.59 12.28
N ARG A 55 2.29 15.39 11.64
CA ARG A 55 1.49 16.42 12.32
C ARG A 55 0.09 16.52 11.71
N PRO A 56 -0.96 16.79 12.50
CA PRO A 56 -2.29 17.00 11.94
C PRO A 56 -2.30 18.23 11.02
N VAL A 57 -3.06 18.16 9.93
CA VAL A 57 -3.29 19.31 9.02
C VAL A 57 -4.06 20.43 9.74
N SER A 58 -4.94 20.06 10.68
CA SER A 58 -5.70 20.99 11.51
C SER A 58 -5.84 20.45 12.93
N GLU A 59 -5.61 21.30 13.93
CA GLU A 59 -5.79 20.94 15.35
C GLU A 59 -7.27 20.67 15.70
N GLN A 60 -8.19 21.28 14.98
CA GLN A 60 -9.64 21.11 15.18
C GLN A 60 -10.17 19.82 14.52
N ASN A 61 -9.44 19.28 13.54
CA ASN A 61 -9.84 18.09 12.78
C ASN A 61 -8.64 17.18 12.50
N LYS A 62 -8.33 16.28 13.44
CA LYS A 62 -7.25 15.28 13.37
C LYS A 62 -7.57 14.12 12.41
N LYS A 63 -8.17 14.42 11.25
CA LYS A 63 -8.51 13.44 10.21
C LYS A 63 -7.42 13.28 9.15
N TYR A 64 -6.56 14.29 8.99
CA TYR A 64 -5.50 14.29 7.99
C TYR A 64 -4.19 14.72 8.62
N TYR A 65 -3.11 14.14 8.11
CA TYR A 65 -1.77 14.32 8.64
C TYR A 65 -0.81 14.72 7.54
N VAL A 66 -0.01 15.74 7.79
CA VAL A 66 1.18 16.04 6.99
C VAL A 66 2.26 15.04 7.41
N VAL A 67 2.80 14.33 6.44
CA VAL A 67 3.91 13.39 6.61
C VAL A 67 5.13 13.98 5.90
N GLU A 68 6.18 14.23 6.65
CA GLU A 68 7.48 14.68 6.13
C GLU A 68 8.57 13.72 6.61
N GLU A 69 9.43 13.28 5.70
CA GLU A 69 10.63 12.51 6.03
C GLU A 69 11.87 13.30 5.60
N TYR A 70 12.93 13.23 6.39
CA TYR A 70 14.20 13.89 6.13
C TYR A 70 15.35 12.91 6.31
N TYR A 71 16.29 12.88 5.37
CA TYR A 71 17.53 12.13 5.53
C TYR A 71 18.33 12.64 6.73
N ILE A 72 18.87 11.76 7.57
CA ILE A 72 19.61 12.17 8.77
C ILE A 72 20.94 12.84 8.40
N ASN A 73 21.66 12.27 7.44
CA ASN A 73 23.01 12.71 7.09
C ASN A 73 23.02 14.06 6.37
N SER A 74 22.19 14.21 5.34
CA SER A 74 22.14 15.43 4.53
C SER A 74 21.14 16.47 5.06
N ASN A 75 20.22 16.09 5.95
CA ASN A 75 19.07 16.88 6.38
C ASN A 75 18.21 17.41 5.20
N THR A 76 18.29 16.76 4.04
CA THR A 76 17.44 17.03 2.89
C THR A 76 16.10 16.34 3.07
N ILE A 77 15.05 16.93 2.49
CA ILE A 77 13.74 16.29 2.46
C ILE A 77 13.83 14.99 1.66
N LYS A 78 13.17 13.95 2.15
CA LYS A 78 13.09 12.61 1.54
C LYS A 78 11.69 12.36 0.98
N LEU A 79 10.66 12.78 1.72
CA LEU A 79 9.26 12.59 1.36
C LEU A 79 8.44 13.74 1.93
N LYS A 80 7.40 14.15 1.19
CA LYS A 80 6.34 15.01 1.69
C LYS A 80 5.00 14.62 1.08
N GLY A 81 3.96 14.59 1.89
CA GLY A 81 2.58 14.40 1.44
C GLY A 81 1.57 14.54 2.57
N THR A 82 0.30 14.39 2.23
CA THR A 82 -0.80 14.34 3.19
C THR A 82 -1.39 12.95 3.23
N SER A 83 -1.61 12.39 4.43
CA SER A 83 -2.21 11.07 4.65
C SER A 83 -3.52 11.18 5.45
N LYS A 84 -4.45 10.25 5.22
CA LYS A 84 -5.69 10.10 6.02
C LYS A 84 -5.44 9.43 7.38
N ASP A 85 -4.32 8.76 7.54
CA ASP A 85 -3.91 8.12 8.78
C ASP A 85 -2.55 8.64 9.24
N ALA A 86 -2.32 8.57 10.55
CA ALA A 86 -1.02 8.87 11.15
C ALA A 86 0.00 7.74 10.92
N GLY A 87 -0.25 6.79 10.00
CA GLY A 87 0.55 5.58 9.84
C GLY A 87 0.56 4.71 11.09
N PHE A 88 -0.36 3.74 11.21
CA PHE A 88 -0.33 2.84 12.36
C PHE A 88 0.93 1.94 12.34
N PRO A 89 1.70 1.86 13.45
CA PRO A 89 2.84 0.97 13.58
C PRO A 89 2.39 -0.42 14.02
N PHE A 90 1.56 -1.11 13.24
CA PHE A 90 1.34 -2.54 13.45
C PHE A 90 2.12 -3.34 12.41
N ARG A 91 3.26 -3.86 12.85
CA ARG A 91 4.03 -4.91 12.16
C ARG A 91 3.14 -6.13 11.96
N PHE A 92 2.36 -6.18 10.88
CA PHE A 92 1.85 -7.44 10.36
C PHE A 92 2.90 -7.99 9.40
N GLN A 93 3.63 -9.02 9.82
CA GLN A 93 4.49 -9.84 8.95
C GLN A 93 5.41 -9.07 7.98
N GLY A 94 6.18 -8.09 8.48
CA GLY A 94 7.17 -7.39 7.65
C GLY A 94 6.59 -6.43 6.60
N GLN A 95 5.30 -6.09 6.67
CA GLN A 95 4.74 -5.04 5.83
C GLN A 95 5.14 -3.66 6.34
N LYS A 96 5.73 -2.85 5.44
CA LYS A 96 6.11 -1.45 5.67
C LYS A 96 4.87 -0.63 6.07
N SER A 97 5.03 0.34 6.97
CA SER A 97 3.96 1.30 7.31
C SER A 97 3.37 1.90 6.03
N GLN A 98 2.11 1.58 5.73
CA GLN A 98 1.44 2.05 4.53
C GLN A 98 0.62 3.29 4.88
N PHE A 99 1.10 4.47 4.49
CA PHE A 99 0.32 5.71 4.58
C PHE A 99 -0.75 5.73 3.51
N SER A 100 -1.97 6.10 3.89
CA SER A 100 -3.06 6.39 2.95
C SER A 100 -2.94 7.82 2.39
N PHE A 101 -1.98 8.04 1.48
CA PHE A 101 -1.73 9.34 0.88
C PHE A 101 -2.92 9.87 0.08
N GLN A 102 -3.14 11.18 0.13
CA GLN A 102 -4.14 11.90 -0.66
C GLN A 102 -3.53 13.18 -1.25
N GLY A 103 -3.99 13.54 -2.44
CA GLY A 103 -3.45 14.67 -3.17
C GLY A 103 -2.00 14.42 -3.60
N GLN A 104 -1.21 15.50 -3.67
CA GLN A 104 0.15 15.42 -4.17
C GLN A 104 1.12 14.85 -3.13
N LYS A 105 1.95 13.90 -3.56
CA LYS A 105 3.08 13.35 -2.81
C LYS A 105 4.35 13.56 -3.62
N SER A 106 5.38 14.07 -2.96
CA SER A 106 6.71 14.23 -3.54
C SER A 106 7.73 13.38 -2.79
N GLN A 107 8.62 12.72 -3.53
CA GLN A 107 9.79 12.04 -2.97
C GLN A 107 11.06 12.62 -3.57
N PHE A 108 12.15 12.56 -2.82
CA PHE A 108 13.43 13.14 -3.20
C PHE A 108 14.55 12.15 -2.94
N TYR A 109 15.60 12.24 -3.74
CA TYR A 109 16.87 11.56 -3.48
C TYR A 109 17.65 12.28 -2.37
N GLU A 110 18.65 11.60 -1.80
CA GLU A 110 19.47 12.16 -0.72
C GLU A 110 20.23 13.43 -1.13
N ASN A 111 20.56 13.56 -2.42
CA ASN A 111 21.14 14.75 -3.03
C ASN A 111 20.14 15.91 -3.26
N GLY A 112 18.87 15.75 -2.86
CA GLY A 112 17.81 16.76 -2.95
C GLY A 112 17.09 16.82 -4.29
N VAL A 113 17.48 16.02 -5.29
CA VAL A 113 16.77 15.92 -6.57
C VAL A 113 15.40 15.29 -6.37
N LEU A 114 14.37 15.86 -7.00
CA LEU A 114 13.02 15.30 -7.02
C LEU A 114 13.07 13.90 -7.65
N ARG A 115 12.64 12.87 -6.92
CA ARG A 115 12.59 11.48 -7.37
C ARG A 115 11.25 11.15 -8.00
N SER A 116 10.16 11.57 -7.36
CA SER A 116 8.81 11.36 -7.89
C SER A 116 7.85 12.46 -7.47
N LEU A 117 6.86 12.68 -8.32
CA LEU A 117 5.71 13.56 -8.09
C LEU A 117 4.47 12.79 -8.49
N GLU A 118 3.62 12.48 -7.52
CA GLU A 118 2.51 11.55 -7.67
C GLU A 118 1.24 12.17 -7.09
N ASN A 119 0.10 11.98 -7.74
CA ASN A 119 -1.20 12.45 -7.26
C ASN A 119 -2.06 11.26 -6.83
N PHE A 120 -2.68 11.37 -5.66
CA PHE A 120 -3.47 10.32 -5.05
C PHE A 120 -4.94 10.74 -4.86
N SER A 121 -5.85 9.81 -5.10
CA SER A 121 -7.28 9.94 -4.81
C SER A 121 -7.56 9.89 -3.30
N GLU A 122 -8.80 10.13 -2.89
CA GLU A 122 -9.23 9.97 -1.49
C GLU A 122 -9.10 8.54 -0.96
N LYS A 123 -9.04 7.54 -1.86
CA LYS A 123 -8.84 6.12 -1.56
C LYS A 123 -7.37 5.70 -1.63
N SER A 124 -6.45 6.66 -1.77
CA SER A 124 -4.99 6.44 -1.92
C SER A 124 -4.60 5.68 -3.19
N GLU A 125 -5.37 5.87 -4.26
CA GLU A 125 -5.07 5.34 -5.59
C GLU A 125 -4.37 6.41 -6.42
N LEU A 126 -3.36 6.03 -7.22
CA LEU A 126 -2.73 6.96 -8.17
C LEU A 126 -3.75 7.46 -9.19
N ILE A 127 -3.76 8.76 -9.44
CA ILE A 127 -4.64 9.44 -10.39
C ILE A 127 -3.85 10.50 -11.15
N ASP A 128 -4.39 10.90 -12.31
CA ASP A 128 -3.78 11.95 -13.14
C ASP A 128 -2.33 11.58 -13.48
N SER A 129 -1.44 12.55 -13.61
CA SER A 129 -0.08 12.35 -14.06
C SER A 129 0.85 12.09 -12.88
N ALA A 130 1.76 11.13 -13.06
CA ALA A 130 2.92 10.93 -12.22
C ALA A 130 4.21 11.09 -13.02
N TYR A 131 5.22 11.62 -12.34
CA TYR A 131 6.51 11.96 -12.92
C TYR A 131 7.61 11.35 -12.08
N TYR A 132 8.62 10.81 -12.74
CA TYR A 132 9.78 10.19 -12.12
C TYR A 132 11.06 10.72 -12.78
N TRP A 133 12.10 10.91 -11.99
CA TRP A 133 13.39 11.41 -12.44
C TRP A 133 14.51 10.53 -11.91
N TYR A 134 15.63 10.53 -12.64
CA TYR A 134 16.89 9.95 -12.18
C TYR A 134 17.55 10.79 -11.07
N PRO A 135 18.50 10.22 -10.31
CA PRO A 135 19.30 10.98 -9.33
C PRO A 135 20.06 12.17 -9.94
N SER A 136 20.29 12.16 -11.27
CA SER A 136 20.88 13.26 -12.02
C SER A 136 19.93 14.45 -12.25
N GLY A 137 18.63 14.30 -11.96
CA GLY A 137 17.59 15.30 -12.22
C GLY A 137 16.98 15.22 -13.61
N LYS A 138 17.40 14.25 -14.43
CA LYS A 138 16.85 14.01 -15.77
C LYS A 138 15.53 13.22 -15.67
N PRO A 139 14.55 13.49 -16.54
CA PRO A 139 13.29 12.74 -16.55
C PRO A 139 13.57 11.27 -16.82
N GLU A 140 12.91 10.38 -16.09
CA GLU A 140 12.95 8.93 -16.30
C GLU A 140 11.63 8.46 -16.93
N LEU A 141 10.51 8.76 -16.29
CA LEU A 141 9.21 8.22 -16.67
C LEU A 141 8.09 9.23 -16.45
N THR A 142 7.17 9.31 -17.40
CA THR A 142 5.88 10.00 -17.26
C THR A 142 4.76 9.00 -17.49
N VAL A 143 3.85 8.89 -16.53
CA VAL A 143 2.70 7.97 -16.55
C VAL A 143 1.44 8.77 -16.28
N PHE A 144 0.37 8.46 -17.01
CA PHE A 144 -0.97 8.95 -16.70
C PHE A 144 -1.82 7.82 -16.14
N TYR A 145 -2.47 8.06 -15.01
CA TYR A 145 -3.37 7.14 -14.32
C TYR A 145 -4.81 7.59 -14.57
N PRO A 146 -5.45 7.07 -15.65
CA PRO A 146 -6.84 7.34 -15.91
C PRO A 146 -7.73 6.75 -14.82
N SER A 147 -8.90 7.38 -14.64
CA SER A 147 -9.94 6.83 -13.80
C SER A 147 -11.32 7.27 -14.28
N SER A 148 -12.28 6.38 -14.12
CA SER A 148 -13.70 6.62 -14.41
C SER A 148 -14.53 6.60 -13.14
N LEU A 149 -15.79 7.03 -13.22
CA LEU A 149 -16.75 6.95 -12.13
C LEU A 149 -17.78 5.85 -12.44
N ASN A 150 -18.05 4.99 -11.46
CA ASN A 150 -19.13 4.02 -11.55
C ASN A 150 -20.50 4.70 -11.34
N LYS A 151 -21.59 3.94 -11.51
CA LYS A 151 -22.98 4.45 -11.34
C LYS A 151 -23.28 5.01 -9.93
N ARG A 152 -22.49 4.65 -8.92
CA ARG A 152 -22.62 5.13 -7.53
C ARG A 152 -21.73 6.35 -7.25
N GLY A 153 -20.99 6.82 -8.25
CA GLY A 153 -20.01 7.89 -8.11
C GLY A 153 -18.67 7.45 -7.52
N ASP A 154 -18.42 6.14 -7.35
CA ASP A 154 -17.10 5.68 -6.94
C ASP A 154 -16.11 5.75 -8.10
N ARG A 155 -14.92 6.28 -7.81
CA ARG A 155 -13.78 6.20 -8.72
C ARG A 155 -13.36 4.75 -8.96
N MET A 156 -13.07 4.44 -10.21
CA MET A 156 -12.51 3.18 -10.70
C MET A 156 -11.19 3.49 -11.39
N ALA A 157 -10.09 2.94 -10.86
CA ALA A 157 -8.80 3.01 -11.52
C ALA A 157 -8.84 2.23 -12.84
N GLU A 158 -8.18 2.78 -13.86
CA GLU A 158 -7.97 2.15 -15.16
C GLU A 158 -6.48 1.82 -15.34
N ASP A 159 -6.14 1.07 -16.39
CA ASP A 159 -4.76 0.71 -16.66
C ASP A 159 -3.90 1.97 -16.92
N PRO A 160 -2.68 2.03 -16.35
CA PRO A 160 -1.79 3.19 -16.51
C PRO A 160 -1.37 3.36 -17.97
N ILE A 161 -1.34 4.61 -18.43
CA ILE A 161 -0.86 4.99 -19.76
C ILE A 161 0.57 5.51 -19.65
N TYR A 162 1.53 4.77 -20.21
CA TYR A 162 2.93 5.17 -20.26
C TYR A 162 3.14 6.22 -21.36
N VAL A 163 3.35 7.47 -20.96
CA VAL A 163 3.43 8.61 -21.89
C VAL A 163 4.83 8.74 -22.49
N ALA A 164 5.86 8.68 -21.65
CA ALA A 164 7.25 8.77 -22.09
C ALA A 164 8.18 8.04 -21.13
N TYR A 165 9.19 7.37 -21.68
CA TYR A 165 10.30 6.80 -20.92
C TYR A 165 11.63 7.20 -21.57
N PHE A 166 12.57 7.60 -20.72
CA PHE A 166 13.95 7.92 -21.09
C PHE A 166 14.87 6.93 -20.39
N ASP A 167 15.83 6.38 -21.12
CA ASP A 167 16.84 5.50 -20.52
C ASP A 167 17.89 6.32 -19.72
N SER A 168 18.81 5.63 -19.05
CA SER A 168 19.88 6.27 -18.27
C SER A 168 20.87 7.09 -19.10
N LEU A 169 20.83 6.97 -20.43
CA LEU A 169 21.61 7.74 -21.39
C LEU A 169 20.80 8.90 -21.99
N GLU A 170 19.62 9.19 -21.42
CA GLU A 170 18.69 10.25 -21.82
C GLU A 170 18.03 10.02 -23.20
N ASN A 171 18.12 8.80 -23.76
CA ASN A 171 17.41 8.48 -24.99
C ASN A 171 15.93 8.25 -24.69
N LYS A 172 15.05 8.98 -25.39
CA LYS A 172 13.61 8.71 -25.35
C LYS A 172 13.33 7.39 -26.06
N THR A 173 13.09 6.33 -25.30
CA THR A 173 12.92 4.96 -25.81
C THR A 173 11.46 4.53 -25.88
N LEU A 174 10.55 5.24 -25.19
CA LEU A 174 9.10 5.10 -25.32
C LEU A 174 8.42 6.46 -25.53
N SER A 175 7.41 6.50 -26.41
CA SER A 175 6.45 7.60 -26.57
C SER A 175 5.05 7.05 -26.76
N ASP A 176 4.07 7.62 -26.07
CA ASP A 176 2.64 7.38 -26.30
C ASP A 176 2.29 5.89 -26.29
N GLY A 177 2.77 5.17 -25.26
CA GLY A 177 2.57 3.73 -25.09
C GLY A 177 3.34 2.85 -26.07
N ASN A 178 4.26 3.39 -26.86
CA ASN A 178 4.99 2.66 -27.89
C ASN A 178 6.51 2.82 -27.74
N GLY A 179 7.23 1.70 -27.69
CA GLY A 179 8.69 1.71 -27.62
C GLY A 179 9.24 0.77 -26.53
N LEU A 180 10.52 0.89 -26.23
CA LEU A 180 11.17 0.13 -25.16
C LEU A 180 11.00 0.87 -23.83
N ILE A 181 10.68 0.12 -22.79
CA ILE A 181 10.56 0.64 -21.43
C ILE A 181 11.19 -0.33 -20.44
N ARG A 182 11.67 0.20 -19.32
CA ARG A 182 12.05 -0.56 -18.14
C ARG A 182 11.24 -0.07 -16.95
N LEU A 183 10.48 -0.98 -16.35
CA LEU A 183 9.64 -0.74 -15.19
C LEU A 183 10.33 -1.27 -13.94
N ARG A 184 10.11 -0.57 -12.82
CA ARG A 184 10.56 -0.96 -11.48
C ARG A 184 9.33 -1.02 -10.60
N GLU A 185 8.75 -2.21 -10.43
CA GLU A 185 7.58 -2.43 -9.59
C GLU A 185 8.04 -2.77 -8.16
N GLY A 186 7.38 -2.29 -7.10
CA GLY A 186 7.64 -2.76 -5.72
C GLY A 186 8.98 -2.37 -5.05
N GLY A 187 9.95 -1.80 -5.78
CA GLY A 187 11.25 -1.39 -5.23
C GLY A 187 12.35 -1.31 -6.29
N ASP A 188 13.61 -1.26 -5.84
CA ASP A 188 14.76 -1.23 -6.75
C ASP A 188 15.15 -2.63 -7.28
N ASP A 189 14.66 -3.71 -6.65
CA ASP A 189 15.08 -5.09 -6.93
C ASP A 189 14.24 -5.81 -7.99
N ASP A 190 12.97 -5.43 -8.11
CA ASP A 190 12.00 -6.01 -9.04
C ASP A 190 11.94 -5.12 -10.29
N VAL A 191 12.48 -5.63 -11.39
CA VAL A 191 12.60 -4.90 -12.65
C VAL A 191 12.13 -5.74 -13.81
N GLU A 192 11.52 -5.10 -14.79
CA GLU A 192 11.22 -5.72 -16.07
C GLU A 192 11.41 -4.74 -17.21
N GLU A 193 11.78 -5.24 -18.38
CA GLU A 193 11.99 -4.44 -19.56
C GLU A 193 11.54 -5.18 -20.81
N GLY A 194 11.03 -4.43 -21.77
CA GLY A 194 10.55 -4.97 -23.02
C GLY A 194 9.88 -3.91 -23.88
N ARG A 195 9.29 -4.36 -24.99
CA ARG A 195 8.61 -3.48 -25.93
C ARG A 195 7.13 -3.34 -25.59
N MET A 196 6.66 -2.10 -25.55
CA MET A 196 5.27 -1.73 -25.51
C MET A 196 4.77 -1.40 -26.92
N VAL A 197 3.55 -1.85 -27.21
CA VAL A 197 2.79 -1.50 -28.43
C VAL A 197 1.37 -1.13 -28.01
N ASN A 198 0.97 0.12 -28.27
CA ASN A 198 -0.31 0.68 -27.84
C ASN A 198 -0.56 0.44 -26.34
N ASN A 199 0.44 0.77 -25.52
CA ASN A 199 0.39 0.66 -24.06
C ASN A 199 0.26 -0.78 -23.52
N LEU A 200 0.52 -1.79 -24.35
CA LEU A 200 0.47 -3.20 -23.98
C LEU A 200 1.82 -3.87 -24.20
N ARG A 201 2.22 -4.77 -23.29
CA ARG A 201 3.40 -5.61 -23.45
C ARG A 201 3.30 -6.42 -24.76
N ASP A 202 4.32 -6.38 -25.61
CA ASP A 202 4.39 -7.17 -26.85
C ASP A 202 5.82 -7.65 -27.10
N GLY A 203 5.98 -8.89 -27.56
CA GLY A 203 7.28 -9.50 -27.78
C GLY A 203 7.92 -10.03 -26.49
N GLU A 204 9.25 -10.11 -26.50
CA GLU A 204 10.03 -10.61 -25.36
C GLU A 204 10.20 -9.54 -24.29
N TRP A 205 9.93 -9.93 -23.06
CA TRP A 205 10.12 -9.16 -21.84
C TRP A 205 11.07 -9.91 -20.93
N LYS A 206 12.03 -9.20 -20.35
CA LYS A 206 13.01 -9.76 -19.41
C LYS A 206 12.87 -9.06 -18.09
N GLY A 207 13.09 -9.79 -17.01
CA GLY A 207 13.07 -9.16 -15.71
C GLY A 207 13.73 -9.97 -14.61
N ARG A 208 13.74 -9.36 -13.44
CA ARG A 208 14.14 -9.95 -12.18
C ARG A 208 13.05 -9.68 -11.17
N ALA A 209 12.68 -10.70 -10.40
CA ALA A 209 11.81 -10.55 -9.24
C ALA A 209 12.17 -11.62 -8.21
N ASP A 210 12.09 -11.32 -6.92
CA ASP A 210 12.37 -12.29 -5.83
C ASP A 210 13.75 -13.00 -5.96
N ASN A 211 14.80 -12.29 -6.41
CA ASN A 211 16.13 -12.83 -6.77
C ASN A 211 16.15 -13.84 -7.94
N GLU A 212 15.02 -14.07 -8.61
CA GLU A 212 14.90 -14.91 -9.79
C GLU A 212 14.93 -14.05 -11.05
N THR A 213 15.39 -14.61 -12.16
CA THR A 213 15.29 -13.93 -13.47
C THR A 213 14.26 -14.62 -14.34
N PHE A 214 13.60 -13.86 -15.21
CA PHE A 214 12.59 -14.41 -16.11
C PHE A 214 12.68 -13.80 -17.51
N VAL A 215 12.21 -14.58 -18.48
CA VAL A 215 11.96 -14.16 -19.85
C VAL A 215 10.55 -14.58 -20.21
N GLU A 216 9.72 -13.64 -20.64
CA GLU A 216 8.32 -13.84 -20.94
C GLU A 216 8.01 -13.30 -22.34
N THR A 217 7.15 -13.98 -23.09
CA THR A 217 6.71 -13.54 -24.41
C THR A 217 5.25 -13.13 -24.36
N TYR A 218 4.97 -11.90 -24.77
CA TYR A 218 3.64 -11.31 -24.78
C TYR A 218 3.12 -11.05 -26.20
N LYS A 219 1.80 -11.09 -26.36
CA LYS A 219 1.11 -10.56 -27.53
C LYS A 219 -0.10 -9.73 -27.11
N LYS A 220 -0.12 -8.44 -27.46
CA LYS A 220 -1.20 -7.51 -27.08
C LYS A 220 -1.54 -7.61 -25.58
N GLY A 221 -0.50 -7.58 -24.73
CA GLY A 221 -0.63 -7.63 -23.27
C GLY A 221 -0.90 -9.03 -22.70
N LYS A 222 -1.16 -10.05 -23.52
CA LYS A 222 -1.40 -11.42 -23.06
C LYS A 222 -0.10 -12.21 -23.06
N LEU A 223 0.24 -12.81 -21.92
CA LEU A 223 1.35 -13.75 -21.85
C LEU A 223 1.04 -14.98 -22.73
N LEU A 224 2.01 -15.37 -23.55
CA LEU A 224 1.97 -16.61 -24.33
C LEU A 224 2.72 -17.72 -23.62
N LYS A 225 3.96 -17.43 -23.21
CA LYS A 225 4.86 -18.35 -22.52
C LYS A 225 5.90 -17.57 -21.75
N GLY A 226 6.49 -18.20 -20.76
CA GLY A 226 7.64 -17.65 -20.06
C GLY A 226 8.52 -18.74 -19.50
N SER A 227 9.69 -18.33 -19.07
CA SER A 227 10.65 -19.16 -18.37
C SER A 227 11.28 -18.34 -17.25
N LYS A 228 11.57 -18.98 -16.12
CA LYS A 228 12.33 -18.36 -15.04
C LYS A 228 13.50 -19.23 -14.60
N ILE A 229 14.55 -18.59 -14.14
CA ILE A 229 15.74 -19.22 -13.56
C ILE A 229 15.74 -18.88 -12.07
N LYS A 230 15.65 -19.91 -11.25
CA LYS A 230 15.71 -19.83 -9.79
C LYS A 230 17.14 -19.56 -9.32
N GLU A 231 17.28 -19.16 -8.06
CA GLU A 231 18.59 -18.92 -7.44
C GLU A 231 19.51 -20.16 -7.50
N ASN A 232 18.95 -21.37 -7.43
CA ASN A 232 19.68 -22.64 -7.56
C ASN A 232 20.02 -23.03 -9.02
N GLY A 233 19.70 -22.18 -10.01
CA GLY A 233 19.92 -22.42 -11.44
C GLY A 233 18.86 -23.28 -12.13
N GLU A 234 17.81 -23.71 -11.42
CA GLU A 234 16.70 -24.48 -11.99
C GLU A 234 15.88 -23.62 -12.98
N LEU A 235 15.69 -24.14 -14.20
CA LEU A 235 14.87 -23.52 -15.23
C LEU A 235 13.43 -24.06 -15.15
N ILE A 236 12.46 -23.15 -14.99
CA ILE A 236 11.03 -23.47 -14.96
C ILE A 236 10.33 -22.78 -16.12
N ASN A 237 9.63 -23.55 -16.95
CA ASN A 237 8.81 -23.05 -18.04
C ASN A 237 7.33 -22.98 -17.63
N TYR A 238 6.63 -21.97 -18.10
CA TYR A 238 5.20 -21.76 -17.84
C TYR A 238 4.51 -21.08 -19.01
N ASP A 239 3.18 -21.13 -18.99
CA ASP A 239 2.32 -20.50 -19.99
C ASP A 239 1.21 -19.69 -19.32
N ALA A 240 0.26 -19.19 -20.11
CA ALA A 240 -0.88 -18.43 -19.59
C ALA A 240 -1.70 -19.19 -18.53
N LYS A 241 -1.70 -20.54 -18.54
CA LYS A 241 -2.47 -21.36 -17.61
C LYS A 241 -1.76 -21.57 -16.28
N THR A 242 -0.43 -21.46 -16.24
CA THR A 242 0.39 -21.66 -15.05
C THR A 242 1.15 -20.40 -14.62
N TYR A 243 0.87 -19.26 -15.24
CA TYR A 243 1.50 -17.98 -14.89
C TYR A 243 1.00 -17.40 -13.56
N PHE A 244 -0.31 -17.36 -13.37
CA PHE A 244 -0.93 -16.82 -12.15
C PHE A 244 -2.28 -17.50 -11.92
N VAL A 245 -2.31 -18.47 -11.02
CA VAL A 245 -3.48 -19.30 -10.70
C VAL A 245 -3.79 -19.14 -9.22
N GLN A 246 -5.04 -18.80 -8.90
CA GLN A 246 -5.50 -18.74 -7.52
C GLN A 246 -5.68 -20.16 -6.94
N PRO A 247 -5.50 -20.35 -5.63
CA PRO A 247 -5.81 -21.61 -4.98
C PRO A 247 -7.30 -21.95 -5.15
N GLU A 248 -7.61 -23.24 -5.30
CA GLU A 248 -8.97 -23.69 -5.60
C GLU A 248 -9.38 -24.85 -4.68
N TYR A 249 -10.53 -24.72 -4.01
CA TYR A 249 -11.12 -25.82 -3.25
C TYR A 249 -11.54 -26.95 -4.21
N PRO A 250 -11.43 -28.24 -3.83
CA PRO A 250 -11.83 -29.33 -4.70
C PRO A 250 -13.30 -29.22 -5.14
N GLY A 251 -13.50 -29.13 -6.47
CA GLY A 251 -14.82 -28.94 -7.08
C GLY A 251 -15.31 -27.49 -7.11
N GLY A 252 -14.42 -26.53 -6.85
CA GLY A 252 -14.65 -25.10 -7.02
C GLY A 252 -15.46 -24.45 -5.90
N ILE A 253 -15.72 -23.16 -6.08
CA ILE A 253 -16.36 -22.29 -5.09
C ILE A 253 -17.75 -22.80 -4.64
N TYR A 254 -18.54 -23.39 -5.54
CA TYR A 254 -19.86 -23.92 -5.17
C TYR A 254 -19.77 -25.08 -4.18
N LYS A 255 -18.80 -25.98 -4.35
CA LYS A 255 -18.58 -27.10 -3.42
C LYS A 255 -18.06 -26.60 -2.07
N LEU A 256 -17.20 -25.58 -2.07
CA LEU A 256 -16.75 -24.92 -0.85
C LEU A 256 -17.95 -24.33 -0.09
N LEU A 257 -18.74 -23.47 -0.72
CA LEU A 257 -19.89 -22.82 -0.08
C LEU A 257 -20.93 -23.84 0.42
N THR A 258 -21.20 -24.89 -0.35
CA THR A 258 -22.10 -25.98 0.08
C THR A 258 -21.54 -26.71 1.30
N PHE A 259 -20.23 -26.98 1.31
CA PHE A 259 -19.58 -27.62 2.45
C PHE A 259 -19.67 -26.73 3.70
N ILE A 260 -19.39 -25.44 3.57
CA ILE A 260 -19.51 -24.50 4.69
C ILE A 260 -20.96 -24.44 5.19
N ALA A 261 -21.94 -24.25 4.31
CA ALA A 261 -23.35 -24.17 4.71
C ALA A 261 -23.84 -25.45 5.44
N LYS A 262 -23.30 -26.62 5.07
CA LYS A 262 -23.66 -27.90 5.70
C LYS A 262 -22.97 -28.12 7.05
N ASN A 263 -21.74 -27.66 7.22
CA ASN A 263 -20.89 -27.99 8.37
C ASN A 263 -20.70 -26.82 9.35
N TYR A 264 -21.07 -25.60 8.97
CA TYR A 264 -21.03 -24.46 9.87
C TYR A 264 -22.15 -24.56 10.90
N GLU A 265 -21.77 -24.72 12.16
CA GLU A 265 -22.70 -24.76 13.27
C GLU A 265 -22.95 -23.36 13.81
N TYR A 266 -24.14 -22.81 13.56
CA TYR A 266 -24.56 -21.54 14.11
C TYR A 266 -24.56 -21.60 15.65
N PRO A 267 -23.74 -20.80 16.35
CA PRO A 267 -23.71 -20.83 17.81
C PRO A 267 -25.08 -20.53 18.41
N LYS A 268 -25.54 -21.35 19.36
CA LYS A 268 -26.87 -21.21 19.98
C LYS A 268 -27.09 -19.83 20.60
N GLU A 269 -26.06 -19.27 21.23
CA GLU A 269 -26.13 -17.92 21.80
C GLU A 269 -26.26 -16.84 20.71
N ALA A 270 -25.58 -17.01 19.58
CA ALA A 270 -25.72 -16.10 18.44
C ALA A 270 -27.15 -16.15 17.86
N VAL A 271 -27.75 -17.34 17.79
CA VAL A 271 -29.16 -17.51 17.37
C VAL A 271 -30.11 -16.82 18.34
N LYS A 272 -29.97 -17.06 19.66
CA LYS A 272 -30.82 -16.44 20.69
C LYS A 272 -30.78 -14.92 20.66
N ASN A 273 -29.61 -14.35 20.37
CA ASN A 273 -29.39 -12.90 20.32
C ASN A 273 -29.68 -12.30 18.94
N GLY A 274 -30.22 -13.05 17.98
CA GLY A 274 -30.58 -12.53 16.67
C GLY A 274 -29.39 -12.01 15.86
N VAL A 275 -28.18 -12.50 16.14
CA VAL A 275 -26.95 -12.07 15.47
C VAL A 275 -27.09 -12.39 13.99
N ASN A 276 -26.81 -11.43 13.10
CA ASN A 276 -26.79 -11.60 11.65
C ASN A 276 -25.64 -10.76 11.09
N GLY A 277 -25.04 -11.20 9.97
CA GLY A 277 -23.97 -10.42 9.36
C GLY A 277 -22.94 -11.25 8.62
N LEU A 278 -21.72 -10.72 8.55
CA LEU A 278 -20.58 -11.34 7.88
C LEU A 278 -19.50 -11.68 8.90
N VAL A 279 -19.08 -12.95 8.91
CA VAL A 279 -17.87 -13.41 9.58
C VAL A 279 -16.81 -13.63 8.51
N GLU A 280 -15.59 -13.17 8.75
CA GLU A 280 -14.47 -13.36 7.82
C GLU A 280 -13.36 -14.16 8.49
N ILE A 281 -12.96 -15.26 7.87
CA ILE A 281 -11.88 -16.12 8.34
C ILE A 281 -10.73 -16.05 7.35
N ASP A 282 -9.55 -15.68 7.82
CA ASP A 282 -8.32 -15.71 7.04
C ASP A 282 -7.58 -17.03 7.28
N PHE A 283 -6.99 -17.57 6.23
CA PHE A 283 -6.06 -18.69 6.31
C PHE A 283 -5.08 -18.67 5.14
N VAL A 284 -4.04 -19.49 5.21
CA VAL A 284 -3.06 -19.67 4.13
C VAL A 284 -3.26 -21.04 3.50
N VAL A 285 -3.35 -21.08 2.17
CA VAL A 285 -3.20 -22.32 1.40
C VAL A 285 -1.71 -22.47 1.09
N ASP A 286 -1.07 -23.52 1.60
CA ASP A 286 0.35 -23.77 1.40
C ASP A 286 0.66 -24.26 -0.03
N ARG A 287 1.95 -24.55 -0.30
CA ARG A 287 2.41 -25.02 -1.62
C ARG A 287 1.91 -26.42 -1.98
N ASP A 288 1.53 -27.20 -0.98
CA ASP A 288 0.98 -28.54 -1.16
C ASP A 288 -0.55 -28.50 -1.25
N GLY A 289 -1.21 -27.41 -0.84
CA GLY A 289 -2.66 -27.25 -0.76
C GLY A 289 -3.26 -27.47 0.64
N HIS A 290 -2.46 -27.63 1.70
CA HIS A 290 -2.98 -27.66 3.07
C HIS A 290 -3.33 -26.27 3.56
N ILE A 291 -4.19 -26.21 4.58
CA ILE A 291 -4.62 -24.96 5.21
C ILE A 291 -3.81 -24.75 6.49
N GLU A 292 -3.22 -23.58 6.62
CA GLU A 292 -2.42 -23.13 7.77
C GLU A 292 -2.85 -21.73 8.22
N ASP A 293 -2.28 -21.25 9.34
CA ASP A 293 -2.40 -19.86 9.80
C ASP A 293 -3.84 -19.32 9.90
N ILE A 294 -4.78 -20.19 10.33
CA ILE A 294 -6.21 -19.84 10.42
C ILE A 294 -6.43 -18.82 11.54
N LYS A 295 -7.05 -17.69 11.21
CA LYS A 295 -7.36 -16.60 12.14
C LYS A 295 -8.71 -15.95 11.81
N VAL A 296 -9.36 -15.37 12.82
CA VAL A 296 -10.56 -14.57 12.60
C VAL A 296 -10.14 -13.17 12.17
N LYS A 297 -10.62 -12.73 11.00
CA LYS A 297 -10.41 -11.37 10.50
C LYS A 297 -11.53 -10.43 10.95
N SER A 298 -12.76 -10.90 10.89
CA SER A 298 -13.94 -10.16 11.35
C SER A 298 -14.91 -11.10 12.05
N ASP A 299 -15.38 -10.71 13.23
CA ASP A 299 -16.30 -11.49 14.05
C ASP A 299 -17.55 -10.68 14.41
N LEU A 300 -18.66 -11.38 14.63
CA LEU A 300 -19.92 -10.82 15.13
C LEU A 300 -20.09 -11.07 16.64
N GLY A 301 -19.11 -11.72 17.28
CA GLY A 301 -19.15 -12.14 18.67
C GLY A 301 -19.92 -13.46 18.85
N PHE A 302 -20.28 -13.79 20.10
CA PHE A 302 -21.09 -14.98 20.42
C PHE A 302 -20.52 -16.30 19.87
N ASN A 303 -19.20 -16.40 19.78
CA ASN A 303 -18.44 -17.52 19.23
C ASN A 303 -18.63 -17.79 17.73
N THR A 304 -19.04 -16.79 16.93
CA THR A 304 -19.22 -16.98 15.49
C THR A 304 -17.89 -17.15 14.75
N GLY A 305 -16.85 -16.42 15.16
CA GLY A 305 -15.49 -16.57 14.65
C GLY A 305 -14.92 -17.96 14.91
N GLU A 306 -15.07 -18.49 16.13
CA GLU A 306 -14.63 -19.83 16.51
C GLU A 306 -15.36 -20.92 15.72
N ALA A 307 -16.65 -20.74 15.45
CA ALA A 307 -17.40 -21.63 14.55
C ALA A 307 -16.85 -21.57 13.13
N GLY A 308 -16.45 -20.38 12.66
CA GLY A 308 -15.74 -20.19 11.41
C GLY A 308 -14.40 -20.94 11.36
N ILE A 309 -13.58 -20.85 12.40
CA ILE A 309 -12.33 -21.61 12.51
C ILE A 309 -12.61 -23.11 12.45
N ARG A 310 -13.62 -23.61 13.19
CA ARG A 310 -13.95 -25.05 13.21
C ARG A 310 -14.29 -25.57 11.81
N VAL A 311 -15.14 -24.86 11.06
CA VAL A 311 -15.52 -25.31 9.72
C VAL A 311 -14.36 -25.25 8.73
N VAL A 312 -13.47 -24.26 8.84
CA VAL A 312 -12.27 -24.15 8.00
C VAL A 312 -11.30 -25.30 8.26
N LYS A 313 -11.12 -25.72 9.52
CA LYS A 313 -10.30 -26.89 9.88
C LYS A 313 -10.82 -28.21 9.30
N MET A 314 -12.10 -28.28 8.92
CA MET A 314 -12.71 -29.46 8.30
C MET A 314 -12.56 -29.50 6.78
N LEU A 315 -12.05 -28.43 6.17
CA LEU A 315 -11.90 -28.35 4.73
C LEU A 315 -10.89 -29.38 4.22
N LYS A 316 -11.17 -29.91 3.02
CA LYS A 316 -10.26 -30.78 2.29
C LYS A 316 -9.05 -29.99 1.79
N LYS A 317 -7.99 -30.71 1.47
CA LYS A 317 -6.81 -30.21 0.76
C LYS A 317 -7.21 -29.50 -0.54
N TRP A 318 -6.72 -28.28 -0.73
CA TRP A 318 -6.95 -27.43 -1.89
C TRP A 318 -5.98 -27.74 -3.02
N LYS A 319 -6.27 -27.25 -4.23
CA LYS A 319 -5.23 -27.02 -5.22
C LYS A 319 -4.47 -25.75 -4.80
N PRO A 320 -3.12 -25.78 -4.75
CA PRO A 320 -2.34 -24.60 -4.38
C PRO A 320 -2.47 -23.51 -5.44
N GLY A 321 -2.16 -22.27 -5.05
CA GLY A 321 -1.96 -21.20 -6.02
C GLY A 321 -0.66 -21.42 -6.80
N ILE A 322 -0.62 -20.98 -8.06
CA ILE A 322 0.56 -21.11 -8.92
C ILE A 322 1.01 -19.72 -9.37
N ARG A 323 2.31 -19.45 -9.31
CA ARG A 323 2.92 -18.25 -9.88
C ARG A 323 4.15 -18.63 -10.69
N ARG A 324 4.19 -18.25 -11.96
CA ARG A 324 5.28 -18.57 -12.91
C ARG A 324 5.68 -20.06 -12.88
N GLY A 325 4.69 -20.94 -12.96
CA GLY A 325 4.87 -22.39 -12.99
C GLY A 325 5.07 -23.06 -11.63
N GLU A 326 5.23 -22.31 -10.54
CA GLU A 326 5.49 -22.87 -9.22
C GLU A 326 4.32 -22.71 -8.24
N PRO A 327 4.05 -23.74 -7.41
CA PRO A 327 3.14 -23.60 -6.28
C PRO A 327 3.66 -22.57 -5.27
N VAL A 328 2.78 -21.66 -4.86
CA VAL A 328 3.09 -20.59 -3.89
C VAL A 328 2.09 -20.61 -2.73
N ARG A 329 2.53 -20.14 -1.56
CA ARG A 329 1.63 -19.91 -0.42
C ARG A 329 0.72 -18.73 -0.75
N VAL A 330 -0.58 -18.89 -0.57
CA VAL A 330 -1.58 -17.84 -0.86
C VAL A 330 -2.48 -17.63 0.35
N GLY A 331 -2.56 -16.39 0.82
CA GLY A 331 -3.55 -15.99 1.81
C GLY A 331 -4.94 -15.93 1.18
N TYR A 332 -5.94 -16.49 1.87
CA TYR A 332 -7.33 -16.54 1.43
C TYR A 332 -8.26 -16.06 2.55
N THR A 333 -9.17 -15.14 2.24
CA THR A 333 -10.24 -14.72 3.15
C THR A 333 -11.55 -15.39 2.74
N LEU A 334 -12.13 -16.17 3.64
CA LEU A 334 -13.44 -16.80 3.46
C LEU A 334 -14.54 -15.96 4.12
N PRO A 335 -15.46 -15.35 3.33
CA PRO A 335 -16.65 -14.72 3.87
C PRO A 335 -17.75 -15.75 4.18
N ILE A 336 -18.23 -15.77 5.43
CA ILE A 336 -19.37 -16.58 5.88
C ILE A 336 -20.50 -15.63 6.27
N ARG A 337 -21.54 -15.58 5.45
CA ARG A 337 -22.74 -14.77 5.73
C ARG A 337 -23.70 -15.56 6.60
N LEU A 338 -24.00 -15.03 7.78
CA LEU A 338 -24.97 -15.57 8.70
C LEU A 338 -26.29 -14.82 8.55
N ASN A 339 -27.35 -15.57 8.28
CA ASN A 339 -28.70 -15.06 8.19
C ASN A 339 -29.67 -16.05 8.84
N LEU A 340 -30.42 -15.58 9.84
CA LEU A 340 -31.44 -16.33 10.54
C LEU A 340 -32.78 -16.37 9.78
N ALA A 341 -32.97 -15.47 8.80
CA ALA A 341 -34.13 -15.52 7.93
C ALA A 341 -33.97 -16.67 6.92
N ARG A 342 -34.84 -17.68 7.04
CA ARG A 342 -35.07 -18.70 6.03
C ARG A 342 -36.12 -18.26 5.04
#